data_AF-A0A852L1C8-F1
#
_entry.id   AF-A0A852L1C8-F1
#
_cell.length_a   1.000
_cell.length_b   1.000
_cell.length_c   1.000
_cell.angle_alpha   90.00
_cell.angle_beta   90.00
_cell.angle_gamma   90.00
#
_symmetry.space_group_name_H-M   'P 1'
#
loop_
_entity.id
_entity.type
_entity.pdbx_description
1 polymer ?
#
loop_
_entity_poly.entity_id
_entity_poly.type
_entity_poly.pdbx_seq_one_letter_code
_entity_poly.pdbx_strand_id
1 'polypeptide(L)'
;QGVLVKGLGIFAVVREKLWGKEVEYVIQRPVFQLDADLSRLLNVKDPQENIFDDVEVEPLNYKWLLRATSFPLHVVEGFVEETILLYALQLWAGQNRPFIFKNIGVLSSTQGFLCLHFYRSCVEALEKRETILTLLHT
;
A
#
# COMPACT_ATOMS: atom_id res chain seq x y z
N GLN A 1 -10.65 0.47 -5.28
CA GLN A 1 -9.95 -0.64 -5.95
C GLN A 1 -8.66 -0.88 -5.19
N GLY A 2 -8.31 -2.15 -5.00
CA GLY A 2 -7.10 -2.60 -4.34
C GLY A 2 -6.31 -3.55 -5.21
N VAL A 3 -5.04 -3.70 -4.87
CA VAL A 3 -4.07 -4.59 -5.51
C VAL A 3 -3.43 -5.45 -4.42
N LEU A 4 -3.61 -6.77 -4.52
CA LEU A 4 -2.95 -7.76 -3.70
C LEU A 4 -1.58 -8.08 -4.27
N VAL A 5 -0.54 -7.88 -3.46
CA VAL A 5 0.80 -8.39 -3.69
C VAL A 5 1.00 -9.58 -2.76
N LYS A 6 0.91 -10.79 -3.33
CA LYS A 6 0.95 -12.05 -2.56
C LYS A 6 2.21 -12.14 -1.69
N GLY A 7 2.04 -12.48 -0.41
CA GLY A 7 3.12 -12.61 0.56
C GLY A 7 3.65 -11.28 1.10
N LEU A 8 3.11 -10.14 0.66
CA LEU A 8 3.45 -8.82 1.17
C LEU A 8 2.25 -8.12 1.79
N GLY A 9 1.16 -7.95 1.05
CA GLY A 9 0.00 -7.20 1.52
C GLY A 9 -0.87 -6.63 0.41
N ILE A 10 -1.81 -5.77 0.79
CA ILE A 10 -2.81 -5.16 -0.08
C ILE A 10 -2.59 -3.65 -0.10
N PHE A 11 -2.42 -3.10 -1.30
CA PHE A 11 -2.49 -1.66 -1.54
C PHE A 11 -3.89 -1.30 -1.98
N ALA A 12 -4.51 -0.28 -1.41
CA ALA A 12 -5.86 0.08 -1.81
C ALA A 12 -6.14 1.57 -1.62
N VAL A 13 -7.19 2.01 -2.29
CA VAL A 13 -7.77 3.34 -2.08
C VAL A 13 -9.15 3.16 -1.49
N VAL A 14 -9.33 3.67 -0.28
CA VAL A 14 -10.60 3.65 0.44
C VAL A 14 -11.25 5.02 0.35
N ARG A 15 -12.58 5.05 0.29
CA ARG A 15 -13.34 6.29 0.36
C ARG A 15 -13.68 6.57 1.80
N GLU A 16 -13.34 7.75 2.26
CA GLU A 16 -13.62 8.17 3.63
C GLU A 16 -14.50 9.42 3.59
N LYS A 17 -15.55 9.40 4.41
CA LYS A 17 -16.49 10.51 4.57
C LYS A 17 -16.03 11.36 5.74
N LEU A 18 -15.63 12.59 5.46
CA LEU A 18 -15.28 13.59 6.46
C LEU A 18 -16.44 14.57 6.62
N TRP A 19 -16.80 14.85 7.87
CA TRP A 19 -17.83 15.83 8.20
C TRP A 19 -17.19 17.19 8.44
N GLY A 20 -17.42 18.13 7.53
CA GLY A 20 -17.19 19.55 7.78
C GLY A 20 -18.31 20.17 8.61
N LYS A 21 -18.22 21.47 8.89
CA LYS A 21 -19.25 22.20 9.66
C LYS A 21 -20.66 22.11 9.05
N GLU A 22 -20.77 22.03 7.72
CA GLU A 22 -22.07 22.00 7.01
C GLU A 22 -22.11 21.08 5.78
N VAL A 23 -20.98 20.46 5.40
CA VAL A 23 -20.84 19.69 4.14
C VAL A 23 -20.12 18.37 4.41
N GLU A 24 -20.62 17.28 3.83
CA GLU A 24 -19.94 15.98 3.79
C GLU A 24 -18.92 15.99 2.64
N TYR A 25 -17.66 15.69 2.96
CA TYR A 25 -16.59 15.54 1.98
C TYR A 25 -16.23 14.07 1.82
N VAL A 26 -16.17 13.59 0.58
CA VAL A 26 -15.67 12.25 0.28
C VAL A 26 -14.23 12.38 -0.20
N ILE A 27 -13.29 11.89 0.59
CA ILE A 27 -11.87 11.85 0.24
C ILE A 27 -11.44 10.44 -0.19
N GLN A 28 -10.36 10.37 -0.96
CA GLN A 28 -9.73 9.12 -1.33
C GLN A 28 -8.44 8.96 -0.53
N ARG A 29 -8.41 7.97 0.37
CA ARG A 29 -7.24 7.71 1.22
C ARG A 29 -6.51 6.47 0.73
N PRO A 30 -5.20 6.54 0.45
CA PRO A 30 -4.41 5.36 0.19
C PRO A 30 -4.16 4.61 1.51
N VAL A 31 -4.24 3.30 1.44
CA VAL A 31 -4.09 2.38 2.57
C VAL A 31 -3.24 1.18 2.17
N PHE A 32 -2.50 0.65 3.13
CA PHE A 32 -1.70 -0.56 2.97
C PHE A 32 -1.92 -1.45 4.16
N GLN A 33 -2.42 -2.65 3.88
CA GLN A 33 -2.61 -3.69 4.88
C GLN A 33 -1.55 -4.77 4.67
N LEU A 34 -0.88 -5.15 5.75
CA LEU A 34 0.13 -6.19 5.71
C LEU A 34 -0.52 -7.57 5.54
N ASP A 35 0.17 -8.46 4.83
CA ASP A 35 -0.24 -9.86 4.78
C ASP A 35 -0.25 -10.47 6.20
N ALA A 36 -1.33 -11.19 6.55
CA ALA A 36 -1.52 -11.70 7.89
C ALA A 36 -0.45 -12.74 8.30
N ASP A 37 0.01 -13.55 7.36
CA ASP A 37 1.05 -14.55 7.63
C ASP A 37 2.42 -13.88 7.79
N LEU A 38 2.70 -12.84 6.99
CA LEU A 38 3.88 -12.01 7.17
C LEU A 38 3.86 -11.27 8.52
N SER A 39 2.70 -10.71 8.91
CA SER A 39 2.53 -10.03 10.21
C SER A 39 2.82 -10.97 11.38
N ARG A 40 2.31 -12.21 11.31
CA ARG A 40 2.56 -13.27 12.31
C ARG A 40 4.02 -13.67 12.34
N LEU A 41 4.65 -13.88 11.18
CA LEU A 41 6.06 -14.24 11.07
C LEU A 41 6.98 -13.20 11.72
N LEU A 42 6.65 -11.91 11.54
CA LEU A 42 7.45 -10.80 12.05
C LEU A 42 7.08 -10.38 13.47
N ASN A 43 6.03 -10.96 14.07
CA ASN A 43 5.45 -10.54 15.36
C ASN A 43 5.18 -9.02 15.41
N VAL A 44 4.75 -8.46 14.28
CA VAL A 44 4.32 -7.05 14.18
C VAL A 44 2.81 -6.98 14.20
N LYS A 45 2.30 -5.87 14.72
CA LYS A 45 0.87 -5.55 14.65
C LYS A 45 0.60 -4.78 13.36
N ASP A 46 -0.48 -5.13 12.68
CA ASP A 46 -1.01 -4.31 11.60
C ASP A 46 -2.01 -3.29 12.19
N PRO A 47 -1.76 -1.97 12.06
CA PRO A 47 -2.71 -0.96 12.50
C PRO A 47 -3.98 -0.87 11.64
N GLN A 48 -4.06 -1.59 10.50
CA GLN A 48 -5.13 -1.48 9.50
C GLN A 48 -5.99 -2.74 9.35
N GLU A 49 -6.43 -3.34 10.45
CA GLU A 49 -7.41 -4.43 10.40
C GLU A 49 -8.79 -3.94 9.89
N ASN A 50 -9.37 -4.67 8.92
CA ASN A 50 -10.76 -4.56 8.45
C ASN A 50 -11.17 -3.27 7.69
N ILE A 51 -10.33 -2.75 6.78
CA ILE A 51 -10.65 -1.50 6.03
C ILE A 51 -11.29 -1.76 4.65
N PHE A 52 -11.40 -3.02 4.20
CA PHE A 52 -11.71 -3.34 2.78
C PHE A 52 -13.11 -3.84 2.46
N ASP A 53 -14.08 -3.73 3.36
CA ASP A 53 -15.42 -4.32 3.13
C ASP A 53 -16.07 -3.88 1.79
N ASP A 54 -15.79 -2.66 1.33
CA ASP A 54 -16.30 -2.10 0.07
C ASP A 54 -15.23 -1.95 -1.04
N VAL A 55 -14.05 -2.57 -0.88
CA VAL A 55 -12.95 -2.45 -1.86
C VAL A 55 -12.78 -3.74 -2.65
N GLU A 56 -13.05 -3.69 -3.95
CA GLU A 56 -12.65 -4.75 -4.87
C GLU A 56 -11.11 -4.83 -4.96
N VAL A 57 -10.55 -5.98 -4.58
CA VAL A 57 -9.11 -6.27 -4.59
C VAL A 57 -8.78 -7.26 -5.70
N GLU A 58 -7.90 -6.85 -6.60
CA GLU A 58 -7.39 -7.69 -7.70
C GLU A 58 -5.94 -8.12 -7.40
N PRO A 59 -5.48 -9.28 -7.89
CA PRO A 59 -4.07 -9.65 -7.80
C PRO A 59 -3.20 -8.71 -8.65
N LEU A 60 -1.94 -8.55 -8.25
CA LEU A 60 -0.94 -7.81 -9.01
C LEU A 60 -0.93 -8.24 -10.48
N ASN A 61 -1.05 -7.27 -11.38
CA ASN A 61 -1.13 -7.52 -12.81
C ASN A 61 0.26 -7.79 -13.41
N TYR A 62 0.69 -9.06 -13.38
CA TYR A 62 1.97 -9.47 -13.95
C TYR A 62 2.06 -9.26 -15.47
N LYS A 63 0.94 -9.24 -16.19
CA LYS A 63 0.93 -8.91 -17.63
C LYS A 63 1.33 -7.45 -17.88
N TRP A 64 0.97 -6.54 -16.97
CA TRP A 64 1.42 -5.15 -17.03
C TRP A 64 2.93 -5.05 -16.75
N LEU A 65 3.43 -5.76 -15.74
CA LEU A 65 4.86 -5.80 -15.42
C LEU A 65 5.70 -6.38 -16.55
N LEU A 66 5.24 -7.45 -17.20
CA LEU A 66 5.89 -8.03 -18.38
C LEU A 66 6.09 -7.00 -19.50
N ARG A 67 5.08 -6.16 -19.77
CA ARG A 67 5.18 -5.10 -20.77
C ARG A 67 6.18 -4.02 -20.39
N ALA A 68 6.37 -3.78 -19.09
CA ALA A 68 7.29 -2.77 -18.58
C ALA A 68 8.75 -3.23 -18.57
N THR A 69 9.01 -4.55 -18.47
CA THR A 69 10.36 -5.09 -18.27
C THR A 69 10.93 -5.87 -19.45
N SER A 70 10.08 -6.28 -20.42
CA SER A 70 10.46 -7.18 -21.54
C SER A 70 10.95 -8.57 -21.12
N PHE A 71 10.79 -8.96 -19.85
CA PHE A 71 11.10 -10.31 -19.38
C PHE A 71 9.92 -11.28 -19.56
N PRO A 72 10.17 -12.60 -19.71
CA PRO A 72 9.12 -13.61 -19.71
C PRO A 72 8.30 -13.60 -18.41
N LEU A 73 7.03 -13.99 -18.48
CA LEU A 73 6.09 -13.88 -17.36
C LEU A 73 6.60 -14.58 -16.09
N HIS A 74 7.08 -15.81 -16.22
CA HIS A 74 7.62 -16.60 -15.11
C HIS A 74 8.85 -15.94 -14.44
N VAL A 75 9.66 -15.19 -15.21
CA VAL A 75 10.82 -14.47 -14.67
C VAL A 75 10.35 -13.27 -13.85
N VAL A 76 9.33 -12.56 -14.33
CA VAL A 76 8.75 -11.41 -13.62
C VAL A 76 8.05 -11.85 -12.34
N GLU A 77 7.28 -12.95 -12.39
CA GLU A 77 6.63 -13.54 -11.22
C GLU A 77 7.67 -13.96 -10.18
N GLY A 78 8.68 -14.73 -10.58
CA GLY A 78 9.78 -15.15 -9.69
C GLY A 78 10.52 -13.97 -9.08
N PHE A 79 10.81 -12.91 -9.85
CA PHE A 79 11.50 -11.73 -9.33
C PHE A 79 10.70 -11.02 -8.23
N VAL A 80 9.38 -10.91 -8.40
CA VAL A 80 8.50 -10.31 -7.37
C VAL A 80 8.49 -11.19 -6.12
N GLU A 81 8.30 -12.50 -6.27
CA GLU A 81 8.29 -13.45 -5.15
C GLU A 81 9.62 -13.45 -4.38
N GLU A 82 10.75 -13.52 -5.08
CA GLU A 82 12.09 -13.48 -4.49
C GLU A 82 12.35 -12.15 -3.78
N THR A 83 11.94 -11.03 -4.37
CA THR A 83 12.11 -9.70 -3.75
C THR A 83 11.34 -9.60 -2.43
N ILE A 84 10.10 -10.09 -2.40
CA ILE A 84 9.26 -10.10 -1.20
C ILE A 84 9.87 -11.02 -0.14
N LEU A 85 10.31 -12.22 -0.53
CA LEU A 85 10.95 -13.17 0.37
C LEU A 85 12.23 -12.60 0.98
N LEU A 86 13.11 -12.01 0.16
CA LEU A 86 14.35 -11.38 0.64
C LEU A 86 14.06 -10.24 1.60
N TYR A 87 13.03 -9.44 1.34
CA TYR A 87 12.62 -8.37 2.25
C TYR A 87 12.08 -8.92 3.58
N ALA A 88 11.22 -9.93 3.55
CA ALA A 88 10.70 -10.59 4.73
C ALA A 88 11.82 -11.19 5.59
N LEU A 89 12.82 -11.83 4.96
CA LEU A 89 14.00 -12.38 5.66
C LEU A 89 14.84 -11.28 6.33
N GLN A 90 15.00 -10.12 5.69
CA GLN A 90 15.69 -8.97 6.28
C GLN A 90 14.96 -8.47 7.52
N LEU A 91 13.65 -8.29 7.43
CA LEU A 91 12.82 -7.87 8.56
C LEU A 91 12.88 -8.88 9.71
N TRP A 92 12.76 -10.18 9.40
CA TRP A 92 12.85 -11.26 10.39
C TRP A 92 14.22 -11.29 11.09
N ALA A 93 15.29 -11.00 10.36
CA ALA A 93 16.65 -10.86 10.92
C ALA A 93 16.87 -9.55 11.72
N GLY A 94 15.83 -8.75 11.97
CA GLY A 94 15.90 -7.47 12.67
C GLY A 94 16.52 -6.34 11.83
N GLN A 95 16.73 -6.56 10.54
CA GLN A 95 17.22 -5.52 9.63
C GLN A 95 16.06 -4.65 9.19
N ASN A 96 15.87 -3.51 9.86
CA ASN A 96 14.81 -2.54 9.56
C ASN A 96 15.17 -1.65 8.36
N ARG A 97 15.50 -2.26 7.21
CA ARG A 97 15.75 -1.50 5.98
C ARG A 97 14.43 -1.04 5.37
N PRO A 98 14.31 0.23 4.96
CA PRO A 98 13.12 0.70 4.27
C PRO A 98 13.03 0.07 2.88
N PHE A 99 11.83 -0.33 2.48
CA PHE A 99 11.53 -0.75 1.11
C PHE A 99 10.82 0.39 0.39
N ILE A 100 11.37 0.80 -0.76
CA ILE A 100 10.87 1.96 -1.51
C ILE A 100 9.96 1.49 -2.64
N PHE A 101 8.69 1.87 -2.58
CA PHE A 101 7.77 1.76 -3.70
C PHE A 101 7.78 3.07 -4.46
N LYS A 102 8.45 3.08 -5.62
CA LYS A 102 8.58 4.28 -6.47
C LYS A 102 7.20 4.89 -6.74
N ASN A 103 7.09 6.20 -6.51
CA ASN A 103 5.86 7.00 -6.65
C ASN A 103 4.71 6.67 -5.68
N ILE A 104 4.86 5.67 -4.80
CA ILE A 104 3.83 5.27 -3.84
C ILE A 104 4.24 5.69 -2.43
N GLY A 105 5.37 5.19 -1.93
CA GLY A 105 5.77 5.42 -0.55
C GLY A 105 6.93 4.56 -0.09
N VAL A 106 7.17 4.57 1.22
CA VAL A 106 8.24 3.83 1.88
C VAL A 106 7.64 2.92 2.94
N LEU A 107 7.90 1.62 2.83
CA LEU A 107 7.52 0.62 3.83
C LEU A 107 8.67 0.47 4.81
N SER A 108 8.41 0.74 6.09
CA SER A 108 9.44 0.74 7.13
C SER A 108 8.87 0.35 8.49
N SER A 109 9.74 -0.24 9.32
CA SER A 109 9.42 -0.53 10.71
C SER A 109 9.60 0.73 11.57
N THR A 110 8.53 1.17 12.22
CA THR A 110 8.50 2.30 13.15
C THR A 110 7.87 1.83 14.45
N GLN A 111 8.61 1.89 15.57
CA GLN A 111 8.12 1.51 16.90
C GLN A 111 7.52 0.08 16.98
N GLY A 112 8.03 -0.86 16.18
CA GLY A 112 7.52 -2.24 16.15
C GLY A 112 6.32 -2.47 15.23
N PHE A 113 5.91 -1.45 14.47
CA PHE A 113 4.88 -1.55 13.43
C PHE A 113 5.52 -1.44 12.05
N LEU A 114 5.14 -2.31 11.13
CA LEU A 114 5.55 -2.21 9.73
C LEU A 114 4.51 -1.38 8.98
N CYS A 115 4.86 -0.14 8.66
CA CYS A 115 3.92 0.84 8.10
C CYS A 115 4.39 1.33 6.73
N LEU A 116 3.44 1.51 5.82
CA LEU A 116 3.69 2.20 4.56
C LEU A 116 3.42 3.70 4.73
N HIS A 117 4.47 4.49 4.57
CA HIS A 117 4.38 5.95 4.53
C HIS A 117 4.23 6.40 3.08
N PHE A 118 3.02 6.79 2.69
CA PHE A 118 2.74 7.28 1.34
C PHE A 118 3.43 8.63 1.07
N TYR A 119 3.95 8.78 -0.15
CA TYR A 119 4.45 10.07 -0.59
C TYR A 119 3.30 11.06 -0.76
N ARG A 120 3.57 12.33 -0.47
CA ARG A 120 2.61 13.42 -0.70
C ARG A 120 2.10 13.43 -2.14
N SER A 121 2.98 13.21 -3.11
CA SER A 121 2.60 13.13 -4.54
C SER A 121 1.67 11.95 -4.86
N CYS A 122 1.77 10.84 -4.12
CA CYS A 122 0.84 9.72 -4.25
C CYS A 122 -0.55 10.10 -3.75
N VAL A 123 -0.62 10.76 -2.60
CA VAL A 123 -1.89 11.25 -2.01
C VAL A 123 -2.53 12.31 -2.91
N GLU A 124 -1.76 13.30 -3.37
CA GLU A 124 -2.24 14.37 -4.25
C GLU A 124 -2.73 13.85 -5.61
N ALA A 125 -2.19 12.73 -6.10
CA ALA A 125 -2.67 12.10 -7.34
C ALA A 125 -4.05 11.44 -7.19
N LEU A 126 -4.48 11.14 -5.96
CA LEU A 126 -5.81 10.59 -5.65
C LEU A 126 -6.85 11.69 -5.42
N GLU A 127 -6.40 12.87 -5.01
CA GLU A 127 -7.28 14.01 -4.76
C GLU A 127 -7.58 14.80 -6.04
N LYS A 128 -8.83 15.20 -6.23
CA LYS A 128 -9.16 16.22 -7.23
C LYS A 128 -8.77 17.59 -6.65
N ARG A 129 -8.15 18.46 -7.45
CA ARG A 129 -7.78 19.83 -7.05
C ARG A 129 -8.93 20.60 -6.39
N GLU A 130 -10.15 20.39 -6.86
CA GLU A 130 -11.37 21.00 -6.33
C GLU A 130 -11.62 20.63 -4.86
N THR A 131 -11.37 19.38 -4.47
CA THR A 131 -11.54 18.86 -3.10
C THR A 131 -10.57 19.51 -2.11
N ILE A 132 -9.30 19.69 -2.51
CA ILE A 132 -8.25 20.29 -1.68
C ILE A 132 -8.55 21.77 -1.40
N LEU A 133 -8.96 22.51 -2.45
CA LEU A 133 -9.29 23.92 -2.31
C LEU A 133 -10.48 24.11 -1.36
N THR A 134 -11.53 23.28 -1.47
CA THR A 134 -12.67 23.38 -0.55
C THR A 134 -12.30 23.12 0.92
N LEU A 135 -11.40 22.17 1.20
CA LEU A 135 -10.98 21.86 2.57
C LEU A 135 -10.17 23.00 3.23
N LEU A 136 -9.39 23.75 2.43
CA LEU A 136 -8.57 24.86 2.92
C LEU A 136 -9.36 26.16 3.16
N HIS A 137 -10.60 26.24 2.68
CA HIS A 137 -11.47 27.42 2.82
C HIS A 137 -12.51 27.31 3.96
N THR A 138 -12.44 26.24 4.78
CA THR A 138 -13.29 26.00 5.97
C THR A 138 -12.55 26.17 7.29
#